data_AF-A0A924UPX3-F1
#
_entry.id   AF-A0A924UPX3-F1
#
_cell.length_a   1.000
_cell.length_b   1.000
_cell.length_c   1.000
_cell.angle_alpha   90.00
_cell.angle_beta   90.00
_cell.angle_gamma   90.00
#
_symmetry.space_group_name_H-M   'P 1'
#
loop_
_entity.id
_entity.type
_entity.pdbx_description
1 polymer ?
#
loop_
_entity_poly.entity_id
_entity_poly.type
_entity_poly.pdbx_seq_one_letter_code
_entity_poly.pdbx_strand_id
1 'polypeptide(L)'
;MKKGIMTEDVTGMKYFTGYSYKTLYDWDQYFESIVQIYMGWPSDYIKNGVIIFLKNEKDNGFIARSVPSSEWHDNEHVKPFLAQISCQSLL
;
A
#
# COMPACT_ATOMS: atom_id res chain seq x y z
N MET A 1 -1.68 -15.20 13.06
CA MET A 1 -2.47 -14.41 12.08
C MET A 1 -1.59 -14.03 10.89
N LYS A 2 -1.35 -14.95 9.94
CA LYS A 2 -0.58 -14.66 8.70
C LYS A 2 -1.49 -14.44 7.47
N LYS A 3 -2.81 -14.42 7.66
CA LYS A 3 -3.77 -14.09 6.60
C LYS A 3 -3.64 -12.59 6.33
N GLY A 4 -3.32 -12.23 5.09
CA GLY A 4 -3.17 -10.83 4.65
C GLY A 4 -1.76 -10.42 4.23
N ILE A 5 -0.73 -11.22 4.51
CA ILE A 5 0.60 -10.98 3.93
C ILE A 5 0.60 -11.53 2.51
N MET A 6 0.75 -10.64 1.53
CA MET A 6 0.82 -10.95 0.11
C MET A 6 2.23 -10.65 -0.41
N THR A 7 2.54 -11.22 -1.57
CA THR A 7 3.74 -10.89 -2.34
C THR A 7 3.28 -10.21 -3.62
N GLU A 8 3.84 -9.04 -3.93
CA GLU A 8 3.57 -8.32 -5.17
C GLU A 8 4.33 -8.99 -6.32
N ASP A 9 3.64 -9.22 -7.44
CA ASP A 9 4.10 -10.14 -8.48
C ASP A 9 5.29 -9.58 -9.28
N VAL A 10 5.43 -8.24 -9.40
CA VAL A 10 6.50 -7.59 -10.19
C VAL A 10 7.81 -7.43 -9.39
N THR A 11 7.70 -6.98 -8.15
CA THR A 11 8.84 -6.58 -7.30
C THR A 11 9.23 -7.65 -6.29
N GLY A 12 8.36 -8.64 -6.03
CA GLY A 12 8.55 -9.64 -4.98
C GLY A 12 8.42 -9.07 -3.57
N MET A 13 8.01 -7.81 -3.42
CA MET A 13 7.87 -7.16 -2.11
C MET A 13 6.69 -7.76 -1.35
N LYS A 14 6.90 -8.01 -0.06
CA LYS A 14 5.83 -8.45 0.84
C LYS A 14 5.10 -7.26 1.39
N TYR A 15 3.78 -7.24 1.28
CA TYR A 15 2.93 -6.19 1.83
C TYR A 15 1.74 -6.81 2.55
N PHE A 16 1.05 -6.01 3.34
CA PHE A 16 -0.19 -6.42 3.99
C PHE A 16 -1.39 -5.84 3.26
N THR A 17 -2.46 -6.64 3.13
CA THR A 17 -3.79 -6.20 2.72
C THR A 17 -4.84 -7.09 3.36
N GLY A 18 -5.95 -6.50 3.82
CA GLY A 18 -7.12 -7.25 4.26
C GLY A 18 -7.86 -7.97 3.12
N TYR A 19 -7.55 -7.65 1.86
CA TYR A 19 -8.27 -8.16 0.70
C TYR A 19 -7.70 -9.48 0.16
N SER A 20 -8.57 -10.47 -0.02
CA SER A 20 -8.19 -11.79 -0.55
C SER A 20 -7.72 -11.75 -2.00
N TYR A 21 -8.11 -10.71 -2.74
CA TYR A 21 -7.82 -10.52 -4.16
C TYR A 21 -6.55 -9.69 -4.43
N LYS A 22 -5.68 -9.53 -3.41
CA LYS A 22 -4.33 -8.92 -3.54
C LYS A 22 -4.30 -7.47 -4.01
N THR A 23 -5.40 -6.72 -3.93
CA THR A 23 -5.38 -5.29 -4.22
C THR A 23 -4.97 -4.53 -2.97
N LEU A 24 -4.08 -3.58 -3.16
CA LEU A 24 -3.66 -2.61 -2.17
C LEU A 24 -4.39 -1.29 -2.46
N TYR A 25 -5.13 -0.79 -1.48
CA TYR A 25 -5.87 0.48 -1.55
C TYR A 25 -5.24 1.50 -0.63
N ASP A 26 -5.18 2.73 -1.09
CA ASP A 26 -4.48 3.84 -0.46
C ASP A 26 -5.00 4.20 0.94
N TRP A 27 -6.32 4.33 1.07
CA TRP A 27 -6.95 4.68 2.34
C TRP A 27 -6.93 3.51 3.33
N ASP A 28 -7.16 2.30 2.86
CA ASP A 28 -7.08 1.10 3.68
C ASP A 28 -5.66 0.91 4.22
N GLN A 29 -4.64 1.10 3.38
CA GLN A 29 -3.24 1.00 3.81
C GLN A 29 -2.91 1.97 4.95
N TYR A 30 -3.50 3.17 4.97
CA TYR A 30 -3.31 4.13 6.06
C TYR A 30 -3.85 3.64 7.41
N PHE A 31 -5.03 3.01 7.44
CA PHE A 31 -5.56 2.47 8.69
C PHE A 31 -4.87 1.16 9.07
N GLU A 32 -4.58 0.32 8.08
CA GLU A 32 -3.86 -0.94 8.28
C GLU A 32 -2.44 -0.70 8.81
N SER A 33 -1.76 0.39 8.41
CA SER A 33 -0.44 0.75 8.96
C SER A 33 -0.51 1.13 10.43
N ILE A 34 -1.52 1.90 10.84
CA ILE A 34 -1.75 2.26 12.25
C ILE A 34 -1.95 1.00 13.10
N VAL A 35 -2.79 0.07 12.62
CA VAL A 35 -3.04 -1.19 13.34
C VAL A 35 -1.79 -2.06 13.40
N GLN A 36 -1.04 -2.18 12.29
CA GLN A 36 0.21 -2.95 12.25
C GLN A 36 1.24 -2.41 13.26
N ILE A 37 1.41 -1.09 13.33
CA ILE A 37 2.31 -0.44 14.30
C ILE A 37 1.85 -0.71 15.73
N TYR A 38 0.56 -0.50 16.02
CA TYR A 38 0.00 -0.76 17.35
C TYR A 38 0.20 -2.21 17.81
N MET A 39 0.13 -3.16 16.88
CA MET A 39 0.32 -4.59 17.13
C MET A 39 1.80 -5.03 17.14
N GLY A 40 2.76 -4.11 16.95
CA GLY A 40 4.19 -4.41 16.92
C GLY A 40 4.63 -5.25 15.71
N TRP A 41 3.95 -5.12 14.58
CA TRP A 41 4.34 -5.82 13.35
C TRP A 41 5.59 -5.16 12.72
N PRO A 42 6.39 -5.92 11.94
CA PRO A 42 7.49 -5.34 11.18
C PRO A 42 7.01 -4.23 10.24
N SER A 43 7.67 -3.07 10.29
CA SER A 43 7.31 -1.92 9.44
C SER A 43 7.62 -2.14 7.95
N ASP A 44 8.34 -3.22 7.60
CA ASP A 44 8.65 -3.61 6.22
C ASP A 44 7.41 -3.70 5.35
N TYR A 45 6.29 -4.24 5.87
CA TYR A 45 5.05 -4.38 5.09
C TYR A 45 4.45 -3.03 4.72
N ILE A 46 4.54 -2.06 5.64
CA ILE A 46 4.05 -0.69 5.46
C ILE A 46 4.94 0.02 4.43
N LYS A 47 6.27 -0.07 4.59
CA LYS A 47 7.25 0.51 3.66
C LYS A 47 7.08 -0.06 2.25
N ASN A 48 6.95 -1.36 2.13
CA ASN A 48 6.76 -2.04 0.86
C ASN A 48 5.48 -1.58 0.16
N GLY A 49 4.36 -1.42 0.90
CA GLY A 49 3.12 -0.87 0.33
C GLY A 49 3.32 0.53 -0.27
N VAL A 50 4.02 1.43 0.45
CA VAL A 50 4.35 2.77 -0.07
C VAL A 50 5.21 2.68 -1.33
N ILE A 51 6.25 1.84 -1.33
CA ILE A 51 7.14 1.66 -2.49
C ILE A 51 6.37 1.09 -3.68
N ILE A 52 5.42 0.18 -3.46
CA ILE A 52 4.57 -0.38 -4.50
C ILE A 52 3.74 0.72 -5.16
N PHE A 53 3.15 1.64 -4.40
CA PHE A 53 2.45 2.81 -4.96
C PHE A 53 3.37 3.71 -5.79
N LEU A 54 4.54 4.07 -5.23
CA LEU A 54 5.50 4.94 -5.93
C LEU A 54 6.04 4.31 -7.22
N LYS A 55 6.20 2.98 -7.25
CA LYS A 55 6.60 2.27 -8.48
C LYS A 55 5.53 2.23 -9.56
N ASN A 56 4.27 2.50 -9.21
CA ASN A 56 3.15 2.62 -10.14
C ASN A 56 2.86 4.09 -10.53
N GLU A 57 3.76 5.02 -10.18
CA GLU A 57 3.69 6.40 -10.64
C GLU A 57 3.90 6.48 -12.16
N LYS A 58 2.98 7.15 -12.85
CA LYS A 58 3.08 7.48 -14.27
C LYS A 58 4.00 8.69 -14.48
N ASP A 59 4.49 8.90 -15.70
CA ASP A 59 5.38 10.02 -16.05
C ASP A 59 4.83 11.42 -15.70
N ASN A 60 3.51 11.55 -15.57
CA ASN A 60 2.83 12.79 -15.18
C ASN A 60 2.65 12.95 -13.65
N GLY A 61 3.26 12.08 -12.84
CA GLY A 61 3.14 12.04 -11.40
C GLY A 61 1.85 11.38 -10.89
N PHE A 62 1.02 10.82 -11.78
CA PHE A 62 -0.22 10.17 -11.36
C PHE A 62 0.05 8.77 -10.79
N ILE A 63 -0.42 8.53 -9.57
CA ILE A 63 -0.49 7.22 -8.93
C ILE A 63 -1.98 6.89 -8.74
N ALA A 64 -2.42 5.73 -9.20
CA ALA A 64 -3.80 5.28 -9.01
C ALA A 64 -4.07 4.97 -7.52
N ARG A 65 -5.32 5.13 -7.08
CA ARG A 65 -5.73 4.82 -5.70
C ARG A 65 -5.60 3.34 -5.32
N SER A 66 -5.44 2.44 -6.28
CA SER A 66 -5.27 1.01 -6.06
C SER A 66 -4.14 0.43 -6.89
N VAL A 67 -3.47 -0.58 -6.35
CA VAL A 67 -2.47 -1.39 -7.06
C VAL A 67 -2.83 -2.87 -6.92
N PRO A 68 -3.07 -3.62 -8.01
CA PRO A 68 -3.17 -3.14 -9.39
C PRO A 68 -4.34 -2.17 -9.57
N SER A 69 -4.23 -1.29 -10.57
CA SER A 69 -5.30 -0.36 -10.91
C SER A 69 -6.41 -1.09 -11.69
N SER A 70 -7.61 -0.52 -11.70
CA SER A 70 -8.75 -1.03 -12.46
C SER A 70 -9.41 0.11 -13.23
N GLU A 71 -10.12 -0.19 -14.32
CA GLU A 71 -10.76 0.83 -15.17
C GLU A 71 -11.69 1.77 -14.39
N TRP A 72 -12.26 1.30 -13.28
CA TRP A 72 -13.11 2.07 -12.38
C TRP A 72 -12.35 3.07 -11.50
N HIS A 73 -11.07 2.80 -11.23
CA HIS A 73 -10.21 3.55 -10.31
C HIS A 73 -9.01 4.21 -10.99
N ASP A 74 -8.80 4.00 -12.30
CA ASP A 74 -7.68 4.52 -13.08
C ASP A 74 -7.64 6.05 -13.19
N ASN A 75 -8.77 6.72 -12.93
CA ASN A 75 -8.90 8.18 -12.92
C ASN A 75 -8.81 8.78 -11.51
N GLU A 76 -8.76 7.94 -10.48
CA GLU A 76 -8.70 8.39 -9.09
C GLU A 76 -7.26 8.38 -8.60
N HIS A 77 -6.72 9.58 -8.38
CA HIS A 77 -5.40 9.71 -7.80
C HIS A 77 -5.38 9.25 -6.34
N VAL A 78 -4.24 8.68 -5.94
CA VAL A 78 -3.96 8.28 -4.56
C VAL A 78 -4.28 9.43 -3.58
N LYS A 79 -4.96 9.11 -2.48
CA LYS A 79 -5.24 10.08 -1.41
C LYS A 79 -3.93 10.53 -0.76
N PRO A 80 -3.87 11.75 -0.19
CA PRO A 80 -2.64 12.33 0.36
C PRO A 80 -2.20 11.69 1.70
N PHE A 81 -2.38 10.38 1.87
CA PHE A 81 -1.92 9.63 3.04
C PHE A 81 -0.51 9.06 2.86
N LEU A 82 0.02 8.96 1.63
CA LEU A 82 1.35 8.38 1.39
C LEU A 82 2.46 9.03 2.22
N ALA A 83 2.46 10.35 2.35
CA ALA A 83 3.44 11.06 3.19
C ALA A 83 3.30 10.70 4.67
N GLN A 84 2.06 10.58 5.16
CA GLN A 84 1.79 10.24 6.55
C GLN A 84 2.14 8.78 6.87
N ILE A 85 1.83 7.85 5.97
CA ILE A 85 2.22 6.43 6.08
C ILE A 85 3.75 6.32 6.05
N SER A 86 4.43 7.11 5.22
CA SER A 86 5.89 7.12 5.15
C SER A 86 6.51 7.51 6.49
N CYS A 87 6.01 8.57 7.14
CA CYS A 87 6.44 8.96 8.49
C CYS A 87 6.20 7.85 9.53
N GLN A 88 5.03 7.21 9.50
CA GLN A 88 4.68 6.13 10.42
C GLN A 88 5.61 4.92 10.30
N SER A 89 6.05 4.60 9.09
CA SER A 89 6.90 3.43 8.82
C SER A 89 8.34 3.57 9.35
N LEU A 90 8.76 4.78 9.69
CA LEU A 90 10.10 5.07 10.22
C LEU A 90 10.18 4.93 11.76
N LEU A 91 9.04 4.74 12.43
CA LEU A 91 8.93 4.40 13.85
C LEU A 91 9.20 2.90 14.08
#